data_AF-A0A9E0T493-F1
#
_entry.id   AF-A0A9E0T493-F1
#
_cell.length_a   1.000
_cell.length_b   1.000
_cell.length_c   1.000
_cell.angle_alpha   90.00
_cell.angle_beta   90.00
_cell.angle_gamma   90.00
#
_symmetry.space_group_name_H-M   'P 1'
#
loop_
_entity.id
_entity.type
_entity.pdbx_description
1 polymer ?
#
loop_
_entity_poly.entity_id
_entity_poly.type
_entity_poly.pdbx_seq_one_letter_code
_entity_poly.pdbx_strand_id
1 'polypeptide(L)'
;MADPHRFWRLQVAATWSTYVQIPEVSFRGASKQDLSVGGSAFASSEYSGGWVAGNAFDKVVGTAWCTVSGQFPGWIAYDHVVPVDVHAVSVTWDGYSSYLPRSETDVTIAHSDDGVAWSEPVLLVLVDGALQAGATALFTPIVARPLIFIDAPVVAHVQSGVYTGPYGHAVTTQAPTNQGSYSVGLLGAGVGVVRGVVETKGTHGNTPLRARVRLLRERDGMVYRETWSDANTGAYRFDNVDELEIYTVLSYHPARDRRAVVADGLMPEVLP
;
A
#
# COMPACT_ATOMS: atom_id res chain seq x y z
N MET A 1 -13.05 4.95 0.44
CA MET A 1 -14.05 5.20 -0.64
C MET A 1 -14.07 3.94 -1.45
N ALA A 2 -15.24 3.48 -1.90
CA ALA A 2 -15.28 2.24 -2.66
C ALA A 2 -14.61 2.45 -4.03
N ASP A 3 -13.75 1.52 -4.44
CA ASP A 3 -13.00 1.58 -5.71
C ASP A 3 -13.28 0.31 -6.55
N PRO A 4 -14.49 0.19 -7.11
CA PRO A 4 -14.93 -1.04 -7.76
C PRO A 4 -14.37 -1.17 -9.18
N HIS A 5 -13.73 -2.30 -9.47
CA HIS A 5 -13.18 -2.61 -10.79
C HIS A 5 -13.66 -3.96 -11.31
N ARG A 6 -13.74 -4.07 -12.64
CA ARG A 6 -14.20 -5.28 -13.34
C ARG A 6 -13.22 -6.43 -13.21
N PHE A 7 -11.94 -6.15 -13.36
CA PHE A 7 -10.86 -7.13 -13.38
C PHE A 7 -9.89 -6.89 -12.24
N TRP A 8 -9.50 -7.97 -11.58
CA TRP A 8 -8.45 -7.96 -10.56
C TRP A 8 -7.45 -9.07 -10.86
N ARG A 9 -6.17 -8.82 -10.61
CA ARG A 9 -5.11 -9.83 -10.74
C ARG A 9 -4.16 -9.84 -9.57
N LEU A 10 -3.77 -11.05 -9.17
CA LEU A 10 -2.65 -11.32 -8.30
C LEU A 10 -1.41 -11.55 -9.16
N GLN A 11 -0.27 -10.99 -8.77
CA GLN A 11 1.01 -11.19 -9.45
C GLN A 11 2.07 -11.68 -8.46
N VAL A 12 2.86 -12.65 -8.90
CA VAL A 12 4.01 -13.19 -8.18
C VAL A 12 5.26 -12.96 -9.01
N ALA A 13 6.15 -12.10 -8.51
CA ALA A 13 7.34 -11.65 -9.23
C ALA A 13 8.45 -12.71 -9.31
N ALA A 14 8.58 -13.55 -8.28
CA ALA A 14 9.55 -14.62 -8.22
C ALA A 14 9.11 -15.72 -7.25
N THR A 15 9.57 -16.95 -7.51
CA THR A 15 9.47 -18.10 -6.58
C THR A 15 10.83 -18.79 -6.46
N TRP A 16 10.93 -19.79 -5.57
CA TRP A 16 12.10 -20.68 -5.50
C TRP A 16 12.15 -21.71 -6.65
N SER A 17 11.14 -21.71 -7.51
CA SER A 17 11.00 -22.56 -8.69
C SER A 17 11.12 -21.70 -9.96
N THR A 18 11.00 -22.33 -11.13
CA THR A 18 10.83 -21.62 -12.41
C THR A 18 9.36 -21.38 -12.76
N TYR A 19 8.44 -21.72 -11.85
CA TYR A 19 7.01 -21.63 -12.04
C TYR A 19 6.35 -20.81 -10.92
N VAL A 20 5.23 -20.18 -11.23
CA VAL A 20 4.23 -19.80 -10.22
C VAL A 20 3.14 -20.87 -10.25
N GLN A 21 2.85 -21.47 -9.10
CA GLN A 21 1.78 -22.45 -8.95
C GLN A 21 0.91 -22.05 -7.76
N ILE A 22 -0.38 -21.90 -8.01
CA ILE A 22 -1.33 -21.45 -6.98
C ILE A 22 -2.55 -22.37 -7.01
N PRO A 23 -2.73 -23.18 -5.95
CA PRO A 23 -3.91 -24.01 -5.77
C PRO A 23 -5.22 -23.22 -5.67
N GLU A 24 -5.26 -22.15 -4.87
CA GLU A 24 -6.50 -21.40 -4.66
C GLU A 24 -6.26 -19.91 -4.39
N VAL A 25 -7.13 -19.08 -4.96
CA VAL A 25 -7.17 -17.63 -4.80
C VAL A 25 -8.61 -17.18 -4.62
N SER A 26 -8.80 -16.15 -3.80
CA SER A 26 -10.10 -15.48 -3.70
C SER A 26 -9.90 -14.00 -3.47
N PHE A 27 -10.49 -13.17 -4.34
CA PHE A 27 -10.59 -11.74 -4.12
C PHE A 27 -11.71 -11.48 -3.11
N ARG A 28 -11.41 -10.73 -2.04
CA ARG A 28 -12.28 -10.58 -0.87
C ARG A 28 -12.74 -9.14 -0.69
N GLY A 29 -14.01 -8.96 -0.34
CA GLY A 29 -14.57 -7.66 -0.01
C GLY A 29 -14.29 -7.22 1.43
N ALA A 30 -14.88 -6.09 1.84
CA ALA A 30 -14.66 -5.49 3.16
C ALA A 30 -14.96 -6.44 4.34
N SER A 31 -16.03 -7.24 4.24
CA SER A 31 -16.38 -8.28 5.24
C SER A 31 -15.68 -9.62 5.01
N LYS A 32 -14.62 -9.65 4.19
CA LYS A 32 -13.84 -10.85 3.82
C LYS A 32 -14.64 -11.94 3.09
N GLN A 33 -15.85 -11.60 2.63
CA GLN A 33 -16.64 -12.44 1.74
C GLN A 33 -15.90 -12.63 0.42
N ASP A 34 -16.01 -13.82 -0.16
CA ASP A 34 -15.46 -14.13 -1.47
C ASP A 34 -16.26 -13.41 -2.57
N LEU A 35 -15.55 -12.71 -3.46
CA LEU A 35 -16.09 -11.98 -4.60
C LEU A 35 -15.80 -12.68 -5.93
N SER A 36 -14.98 -13.73 -5.92
CA SER A 36 -14.60 -14.51 -7.10
C SER A 36 -15.67 -15.57 -7.41
N VAL A 37 -16.91 -15.13 -7.68
CA VAL A 37 -18.06 -16.00 -7.92
C VAL A 37 -18.71 -15.67 -9.27
N GLY A 38 -18.95 -16.72 -10.08
CA GLY A 38 -19.67 -16.63 -11.36
C GLY A 38 -18.94 -15.93 -12.51
N GLY A 39 -17.75 -15.38 -12.25
CA GLY A 39 -16.86 -14.78 -13.24
C GLY A 39 -15.98 -15.79 -13.96
N SER A 40 -14.97 -15.30 -14.67
CA SER A 40 -14.04 -16.14 -15.44
C SER A 40 -12.59 -15.84 -15.08
N ALA A 41 -11.81 -16.91 -14.89
CA ALA A 41 -10.39 -16.80 -14.61
C ALA A 41 -9.57 -16.80 -15.91
N PHE A 42 -8.45 -16.07 -15.89
CA PHE A 42 -7.46 -16.08 -16.96
C PHE A 42 -6.09 -15.73 -16.37
N ALA A 43 -5.01 -16.04 -17.08
CA ALA A 43 -3.67 -15.92 -16.53
C ALA A 43 -2.64 -15.53 -17.58
N SER A 44 -1.43 -15.22 -17.10
CA SER A 44 -0.28 -14.89 -17.92
C SER A 44 0.12 -16.03 -18.86
N SER A 45 -0.02 -17.27 -18.39
CA SER A 45 0.17 -18.51 -19.15
C SER A 45 -0.31 -19.70 -18.34
N GLU A 46 -0.40 -20.85 -18.99
CA GLU A 46 -0.80 -22.12 -18.39
C GLU A 46 0.20 -23.20 -18.81
N TYR A 47 0.73 -23.96 -17.85
CA TYR A 47 1.73 -25.01 -18.10
C TYR A 47 1.21 -26.04 -19.11
N SER A 48 -0.04 -26.47 -18.92
CA SER A 48 -0.78 -27.34 -19.83
C SER A 48 -2.28 -27.31 -19.48
N GLY A 49 -3.12 -28.02 -20.25
CA GLY A 49 -4.58 -28.04 -20.03
C GLY A 49 -5.05 -28.61 -18.68
N GLY A 50 -4.16 -29.20 -17.88
CA GLY A 50 -4.46 -29.61 -16.50
C GLY A 50 -4.17 -28.56 -15.43
N TRP A 51 -3.53 -27.44 -15.80
CA TRP A 51 -3.02 -26.40 -14.89
C TRP A 51 -3.56 -25.01 -15.27
N VAL A 52 -4.83 -24.97 -15.62
CA VAL A 52 -5.50 -23.79 -16.16
C VAL A 52 -5.84 -22.79 -15.08
N ALA A 53 -6.03 -21.52 -15.44
CA ALA A 53 -6.36 -20.43 -14.51
C ALA A 53 -7.62 -20.73 -13.68
N GLY A 54 -8.60 -21.43 -14.27
CA GLY A 54 -9.84 -21.82 -13.59
C GLY A 54 -9.64 -22.64 -12.33
N ASN A 55 -8.57 -23.45 -12.27
CA ASN A 55 -8.28 -24.28 -11.11
C ASN A 55 -7.98 -23.46 -9.85
N ALA A 56 -7.48 -22.23 -9.97
CA ALA A 56 -7.19 -21.42 -8.79
C ALA A 56 -8.42 -20.72 -8.20
N PHE A 57 -9.61 -20.92 -8.77
CA PHE A 57 -10.85 -20.31 -8.32
C PHE A 57 -12.00 -21.32 -8.21
N ASP A 58 -11.71 -22.62 -8.35
CA ASP A 58 -12.71 -23.69 -8.39
C ASP A 58 -13.13 -24.17 -6.98
N LYS A 59 -12.48 -23.63 -5.94
CA LYS A 59 -12.62 -23.93 -4.52
C LYS A 59 -12.12 -25.33 -4.15
N VAL A 60 -11.16 -25.86 -4.91
CA VAL A 60 -10.58 -27.18 -4.73
C VAL A 60 -9.05 -27.08 -4.60
N VAL A 61 -8.56 -27.16 -3.36
CA VAL A 61 -7.10 -27.09 -3.07
C VAL A 61 -6.25 -28.22 -3.68
N GLY A 62 -6.86 -29.23 -4.29
CA GLY A 62 -6.18 -30.34 -4.97
C GLY A 62 -5.90 -30.09 -6.45
N THR A 63 -6.49 -29.05 -7.04
CA THR A 63 -6.17 -28.54 -8.37
C THR A 63 -5.35 -27.26 -8.20
N ALA A 64 -4.65 -26.82 -9.26
CA ALA A 64 -3.91 -25.57 -9.24
C ALA A 64 -3.77 -24.98 -10.64
N TRP A 65 -3.64 -23.66 -10.69
CA TRP A 65 -3.07 -22.98 -11.85
C TRP A 65 -1.54 -23.04 -11.76
N CYS A 66 -0.86 -23.22 -12.90
CA CYS A 66 0.60 -23.17 -12.98
C CYS A 66 1.05 -22.48 -14.27
N THR A 67 2.06 -21.62 -14.20
CA THR A 67 2.61 -20.93 -15.38
C THR A 67 3.41 -21.87 -16.28
N VAL A 68 3.73 -21.43 -17.50
CA VAL A 68 4.85 -22.00 -18.25
C VAL A 68 6.18 -21.70 -17.54
N SER A 69 7.18 -22.57 -17.72
CA SER A 69 8.49 -22.42 -17.07
C SER A 69 9.19 -21.13 -17.45
N GLY A 70 9.74 -20.44 -16.46
CA GLY A 70 10.54 -19.22 -16.60
C GLY A 70 9.72 -17.95 -16.79
N GLN A 71 8.38 -18.03 -16.80
CA GLN A 71 7.54 -16.87 -17.01
C GLN A 71 7.28 -16.11 -15.71
N PHE A 72 8.04 -15.03 -15.52
CA PHE A 72 7.86 -14.07 -14.44
C PHE A 72 7.70 -12.64 -14.99
N PRO A 73 6.89 -11.77 -14.35
CA PRO A 73 5.98 -12.10 -13.26
C PRO A 73 4.86 -13.04 -13.74
N GLY A 74 4.58 -14.09 -12.96
CA GLY A 74 3.42 -14.93 -13.18
C GLY A 74 2.21 -14.23 -12.59
N TRP A 75 1.12 -14.10 -13.36
CA TRP A 75 -0.09 -13.45 -12.87
C TRP A 75 -1.34 -14.25 -13.20
N ILE A 76 -2.30 -14.20 -12.28
CA ILE A 76 -3.62 -14.78 -12.43
C ILE A 76 -4.68 -13.74 -12.11
N ALA A 77 -5.69 -13.67 -12.98
CA ALA A 77 -6.71 -12.65 -12.98
C ALA A 77 -8.12 -13.26 -12.96
N TYR A 78 -9.06 -12.46 -12.50
CA TYR A 78 -10.47 -12.81 -12.48
C TYR A 78 -11.30 -11.67 -13.09
N ASP A 79 -12.13 -12.03 -14.06
CA ASP A 79 -13.17 -11.18 -14.62
C ASP A 79 -14.45 -11.34 -13.79
N HIS A 80 -14.75 -10.36 -12.94
CA HIS A 80 -15.93 -10.42 -12.07
C HIS A 80 -17.20 -10.10 -12.85
N VAL A 81 -18.33 -10.77 -12.57
CA VAL A 81 -19.61 -10.56 -13.29
C VAL A 81 -20.10 -9.10 -13.27
N VAL A 82 -19.69 -8.34 -12.26
CA VAL A 82 -19.88 -6.89 -12.14
C VAL A 82 -18.61 -6.29 -11.51
N PRO A 83 -18.32 -4.99 -11.67
CA PRO A 83 -17.24 -4.34 -10.94
C PRO A 83 -17.38 -4.54 -9.42
N VAL A 84 -16.29 -4.90 -8.76
CA VAL A 84 -16.25 -5.15 -7.32
C VAL A 84 -15.07 -4.46 -6.66
N ASP A 85 -15.23 -4.16 -5.37
CA ASP A 85 -14.24 -3.48 -4.55
C ASP A 85 -13.48 -4.49 -3.67
N VAL A 86 -12.24 -4.77 -4.05
CA VAL A 86 -11.38 -5.77 -3.40
C VAL A 86 -10.60 -5.14 -2.25
N HIS A 87 -10.82 -5.65 -1.05
CA HIS A 87 -10.17 -5.21 0.18
C HIS A 87 -9.10 -6.17 0.69
N ALA A 88 -9.12 -7.42 0.23
CA ALA A 88 -8.14 -8.43 0.59
C ALA A 88 -8.04 -9.52 -0.48
N VAL A 89 -6.94 -10.28 -0.44
CA VAL A 89 -6.75 -11.46 -1.26
C VAL A 89 -6.42 -12.63 -0.35
N SER A 90 -7.18 -13.71 -0.46
CA SER A 90 -6.83 -14.99 0.17
C SER A 90 -6.10 -15.83 -0.86
N VAL A 91 -4.95 -16.40 -0.49
CA VAL A 91 -4.16 -17.28 -1.35
C VAL A 91 -3.82 -18.54 -0.58
N THR A 92 -4.16 -19.71 -1.12
CA THR A 92 -3.65 -21.00 -0.65
C THR A 92 -2.42 -21.35 -1.45
N TRP A 93 -1.29 -21.50 -0.78
CA TRP A 93 -0.02 -21.84 -1.41
C TRP A 93 0.11 -23.34 -1.61
N ASP A 94 0.86 -23.72 -2.63
CA ASP A 94 1.17 -25.12 -2.91
C ASP A 94 1.91 -25.81 -1.74
N GLY A 95 1.73 -27.12 -1.60
CA GLY A 95 2.37 -27.93 -0.56
C GLY A 95 3.89 -28.04 -0.69
N TYR A 96 4.47 -27.72 -1.84
CA TYR A 96 5.92 -27.67 -2.04
C TYR A 96 6.45 -26.24 -1.86
N SER A 97 7.43 -26.07 -0.96
CA SER A 97 8.05 -24.77 -0.66
C SER A 97 8.76 -24.13 -1.85
N SER A 98 9.09 -24.90 -2.89
CA SER A 98 9.69 -24.38 -4.12
C SER A 98 8.76 -23.42 -4.87
N TYR A 99 7.45 -23.60 -4.77
CA TYR A 99 6.47 -22.74 -5.45
C TYR A 99 6.07 -21.51 -4.64
N LEU A 100 6.55 -21.38 -3.40
CA LEU A 100 6.33 -20.17 -2.62
C LEU A 100 7.04 -18.97 -3.27
N PRO A 101 6.45 -17.77 -3.13
CA PRO A 101 7.19 -16.53 -3.35
C PRO A 101 8.48 -16.50 -2.52
N ARG A 102 9.51 -15.79 -2.98
CA ARG A 102 10.77 -15.70 -2.22
C ARG A 102 10.63 -14.78 -1.01
N SER A 103 9.75 -13.79 -1.14
CA SER A 103 9.43 -12.80 -0.13
C SER A 103 7.96 -12.37 -0.27
N GLU A 104 7.38 -11.80 0.79
CA GLU A 104 6.08 -11.11 0.71
C GLU A 104 6.12 -9.97 -0.31
N THR A 105 7.29 -9.36 -0.53
CA THR A 105 7.49 -8.30 -1.52
C THR A 105 7.30 -8.74 -2.97
N ASP A 106 7.30 -10.05 -3.24
CA ASP A 106 7.06 -10.59 -4.57
C ASP A 106 5.57 -10.66 -4.92
N VAL A 107 4.67 -10.41 -3.96
CA VAL A 107 3.23 -10.59 -4.11
C VAL A 107 2.55 -9.23 -4.25
N THR A 108 1.93 -8.98 -5.40
CA THR A 108 1.28 -7.70 -5.70
C THR A 108 -0.11 -7.91 -6.30
N ILE A 109 -0.92 -6.86 -6.29
CA ILE A 109 -2.26 -6.82 -6.89
C ILE A 109 -2.37 -5.67 -7.88
N ALA A 110 -3.12 -5.85 -8.96
CA ALA A 110 -3.51 -4.77 -9.86
C ALA A 110 -4.97 -4.94 -10.28
N HIS A 111 -5.58 -3.85 -10.74
CA HIS A 111 -6.93 -3.84 -11.27
C HIS A 111 -6.98 -3.31 -12.71
N SER A 112 -8.09 -3.55 -13.38
CA SER A 112 -8.40 -3.02 -14.70
C SER A 112 -9.92 -2.95 -14.88
N ASP A 113 -10.36 -2.05 -15.77
CA ASP A 113 -11.78 -1.95 -16.17
C ASP A 113 -12.03 -2.52 -17.58
N ASP A 114 -10.98 -2.78 -18.37
CA ASP A 114 -11.07 -3.28 -19.74
C ASP A 114 -10.33 -4.62 -19.97
N GLY A 115 -9.59 -5.09 -18.97
CA GLY A 115 -8.78 -6.31 -19.02
C GLY A 115 -7.47 -6.17 -19.79
N VAL A 116 -7.19 -4.97 -20.33
CA VAL A 116 -6.04 -4.69 -21.21
C VAL A 116 -5.11 -3.68 -20.55
N ALA A 117 -5.63 -2.52 -20.13
CA ALA A 117 -4.89 -1.51 -19.39
C ALA A 117 -5.00 -1.80 -17.89
N TRP A 118 -3.87 -2.06 -17.25
CA TRP A 118 -3.80 -2.40 -15.84
C TRP A 118 -3.21 -1.26 -15.03
N SER A 119 -3.68 -1.10 -13.80
CA SER A 119 -3.06 -0.21 -12.82
C SER A 119 -1.61 -0.60 -12.56
N GLU A 120 -0.84 0.33 -12.01
CA GLU A 120 0.45 -0.02 -11.40
C GLU A 120 0.23 -1.08 -10.30
N PRO A 121 1.10 -2.10 -10.19
CA PRO A 121 0.98 -3.11 -9.16
C PRO A 121 1.15 -2.52 -7.76
N VAL A 122 0.26 -2.88 -6.86
CA VAL A 122 0.27 -2.50 -5.45
C VAL A 122 0.77 -3.67 -4.61
N LEU A 123 1.66 -3.40 -3.65
CA LEU A 123 2.15 -4.44 -2.75
C LEU A 123 1.04 -5.00 -1.86
N LEU A 124 1.05 -6.31 -1.66
CA LEU A 124 0.19 -6.99 -0.71
C LEU A 124 0.96 -7.26 0.60
N VAL A 125 0.34 -6.94 1.74
CA VAL A 125 0.89 -7.22 3.08
C VAL A 125 0.13 -8.36 3.71
N LEU A 126 0.86 -9.31 4.29
CA LEU A 126 0.31 -10.42 5.04
C LEU A 126 -0.36 -9.90 6.32
N VAL A 127 -1.64 -10.24 6.52
CA VAL A 127 -2.40 -9.82 7.72
C VAL A 127 -2.92 -11.00 8.54
N ASP A 128 -3.00 -12.19 7.94
CA ASP A 128 -3.37 -13.42 8.64
C ASP A 128 -2.80 -14.64 7.87
N GLY A 129 -2.54 -15.72 8.60
CA GLY A 129 -1.85 -16.90 8.07
C GLY A 129 -0.34 -16.71 7.93
N ALA A 130 0.26 -17.39 6.96
CA ALA A 130 1.71 -17.35 6.72
C ALA A 130 2.06 -17.62 5.25
N LEU A 131 3.17 -17.05 4.78
CA LEU A 131 3.81 -17.44 3.52
C LEU A 131 4.49 -18.81 3.68
N GLN A 132 3.68 -19.85 3.80
CA GLN A 132 4.10 -21.20 4.12
C GLN A 132 3.45 -22.20 3.16
N ALA A 133 4.19 -23.25 2.81
CA ALA A 133 3.74 -24.27 1.89
C ALA A 133 2.51 -25.00 2.43
N GLY A 134 1.48 -25.14 1.60
CA GLY A 134 0.20 -25.76 1.95
C GLY A 134 -0.71 -24.91 2.86
N ALA A 135 -0.29 -23.70 3.22
CA ALA A 135 -1.07 -22.81 4.07
C ALA A 135 -1.88 -21.80 3.25
N THR A 136 -3.00 -21.35 3.81
CA THR A 136 -3.75 -20.20 3.30
C THR A 136 -3.29 -18.95 4.03
N ALA A 137 -2.98 -17.92 3.25
CA ALA A 137 -2.61 -16.59 3.72
C ALA A 137 -3.66 -15.56 3.27
N LEU A 138 -3.94 -14.58 4.13
CA LEU A 138 -4.76 -13.43 3.82
C LEU A 138 -3.87 -12.19 3.71
N PHE A 139 -4.00 -11.50 2.59
CA PHE A 139 -3.27 -10.27 2.32
C PHE A 139 -4.21 -9.09 2.18
N THR A 140 -3.71 -7.89 2.48
CA THR A 140 -4.38 -6.63 2.15
C THR A 140 -3.47 -5.75 1.30
N PRO A 141 -4.02 -5.01 0.31
CA PRO A 141 -3.23 -4.04 -0.44
C PRO A 141 -2.63 -2.98 0.50
N ILE A 142 -1.37 -2.63 0.31
CA ILE A 142 -0.83 -1.38 0.85
C ILE A 142 -1.56 -0.27 0.13
N VAL A 143 -2.58 0.27 0.79
CA VAL A 143 -3.16 1.52 0.35
C VAL A 143 -2.12 2.58 0.70
N ALA A 144 -1.30 2.97 -0.28
CA ALA A 144 -0.58 4.24 -0.20
C ALA A 144 -1.67 5.28 0.04
N ARG A 145 -1.83 5.80 1.25
CA ARG A 145 -2.91 6.76 1.56
C ARG A 145 -2.57 8.05 0.81
N PRO A 146 -3.23 8.38 -0.32
CA PRO A 146 -2.97 9.65 -0.96
C PRO A 146 -3.41 10.76 -0.01
N LEU A 147 -2.59 11.79 0.11
CA LEU A 147 -3.00 13.00 0.81
C LEU A 147 -3.92 13.78 -0.12
N ILE A 148 -5.23 13.53 -0.02
CA ILE A 148 -6.24 14.19 -0.85
C ILE A 148 -6.78 15.40 -0.09
N PHE A 149 -6.58 16.59 -0.65
CA PHE A 149 -7.29 17.78 -0.18
C PHE A 149 -8.75 17.72 -0.65
N ILE A 150 -9.67 17.51 0.29
CA ILE A 150 -11.11 17.73 0.06
C ILE A 150 -11.46 19.21 0.26
N ASP A 151 -12.40 19.73 -0.50
CA ASP A 151 -12.97 21.05 -0.24
C ASP A 151 -13.60 21.03 1.16
N ALA A 152 -13.03 21.80 2.08
CA ALA A 152 -13.65 21.99 3.38
C ALA A 152 -14.95 22.80 3.17
N PRO A 153 -16.07 22.44 3.81
CA PRO A 153 -17.16 23.41 3.91
C PRO A 153 -16.59 24.68 4.54
N VAL A 154 -16.99 25.84 4.03
CA VAL A 154 -16.63 27.15 4.58
C VAL A 154 -17.02 27.16 6.05
N VAL A 155 -16.06 26.93 6.94
CA VAL A 155 -16.26 27.18 8.36
C VAL A 155 -15.94 28.64 8.56
N ALA A 156 -16.97 29.40 8.92
CA ALA A 156 -16.90 30.79 9.30
C ALA A 156 -15.69 31.04 10.21
N HIS A 157 -15.05 32.19 10.00
CA HIS A 157 -14.02 32.74 10.87
C HIS A 157 -14.34 32.48 12.35
N VAL A 158 -13.55 31.63 13.00
CA VAL A 158 -13.42 31.71 14.45
C VAL A 158 -12.52 32.90 14.71
N GLN A 159 -13.12 34.01 15.15
CA GLN A 159 -12.39 35.13 15.75
C GLN A 159 -11.45 34.57 16.82
N SER A 160 -10.20 35.02 16.80
CA SER A 160 -9.20 34.69 17.81
C SER A 160 -9.69 35.14 19.18
N GLY A 161 -10.19 34.20 19.98
CA GLY A 161 -10.33 34.35 21.42
C GLY A 161 -8.96 34.16 22.06
N VAL A 162 -8.47 35.17 22.77
CA VAL A 162 -7.30 35.07 23.64
C VAL A 162 -7.60 34.01 24.70
N TYR A 163 -6.91 32.87 24.60
CA TYR A 163 -6.93 31.86 25.66
C TYR A 163 -5.77 32.14 26.63
N THR A 164 -6.09 32.79 27.75
CA THR A 164 -5.17 32.93 28.89
C THR A 164 -5.38 31.71 29.79
N GLY A 165 -4.64 30.63 29.54
CA GLY A 165 -4.63 29.45 30.42
C GLY A 165 -3.77 29.69 31.68
N PRO A 166 -4.09 29.07 32.83
CA PRO A 166 -3.50 29.38 34.14
C PRO A 166 -2.09 28.82 34.39
N TYR A 167 -1.39 28.31 33.36
CA TYR A 167 0.00 27.86 33.47
C TYR A 167 0.90 28.66 32.53
N GLY A 168 1.13 29.92 32.91
CA GLY A 168 2.26 30.69 32.43
C GLY A 168 3.53 30.20 33.12
N HIS A 169 4.37 29.46 32.40
CA HIS A 169 5.78 29.36 32.73
C HIS A 169 6.59 29.45 31.43
N ALA A 170 7.30 30.58 31.27
CA ALA A 170 8.43 30.62 30.36
C ALA A 170 9.52 29.72 30.97
N VAL A 171 9.78 28.58 30.35
CA VAL A 171 10.96 27.78 30.66
C VAL A 171 12.13 28.41 29.90
N THR A 172 12.81 29.36 30.54
CA THR A 172 14.16 29.74 30.16
C THR A 172 15.10 28.77 30.88
N THR A 173 15.41 27.64 30.26
CA THR A 173 16.56 26.83 30.70
C THR A 173 17.79 27.29 29.95
N GLN A 174 18.77 27.82 30.68
CA GLN A 174 20.14 27.96 30.19
C GLN A 174 20.61 26.60 29.64
N ALA A 175 21.21 26.65 28.45
CA ALA A 175 21.84 25.49 27.85
C ALA A 175 22.84 24.86 28.83
N PRO A 176 22.70 23.59 29.23
CA PRO A 176 23.81 22.88 29.81
C PRO A 176 24.82 22.67 28.70
N THR A 177 26.02 23.19 28.92
CA THR A 177 27.23 22.88 28.17
C THR A 177 27.54 21.41 28.33
N ASN A 178 26.87 20.56 27.57
CA ASN A 178 27.28 19.21 27.26
C ASN A 178 26.94 19.01 25.79
N GLN A 179 27.97 19.04 24.95
CA GLN A 179 27.94 18.47 23.60
C GLN A 179 27.67 16.97 23.72
N GLY A 180 26.42 16.62 23.99
CA GLY A 180 25.86 15.29 23.81
C GLY A 180 25.06 15.35 22.51
N SER A 181 25.60 14.72 21.48
CA SER A 181 25.03 14.56 20.15
C SER A 181 23.50 14.48 20.17
N TYR A 182 22.84 15.32 19.38
CA TYR A 182 21.53 15.04 18.78
C TYR A 182 21.73 13.87 17.81
N SER A 183 22.16 12.72 18.31
CA SER A 183 22.22 11.49 17.54
C SER A 183 20.80 11.22 17.10
N VAL A 184 20.54 11.52 15.83
CA VAL A 184 19.38 11.11 15.05
C VAL A 184 19.05 9.70 15.52
N GLY A 185 17.96 9.57 16.29
CA GLY A 185 17.58 8.31 16.91
C GLY A 185 17.19 7.33 15.83
N LEU A 186 18.21 6.68 15.25
CA LEU A 186 18.15 5.48 14.45
C LEU A 186 18.21 4.32 15.46
N LEU A 187 17.05 3.76 15.79
CA LEU A 187 16.97 2.42 16.36
C LEU A 187 17.23 1.38 15.27
N GLY A 188 16.81 1.68 14.02
CA GLY A 188 17.07 0.87 12.83
C GLY A 188 18.34 1.23 12.05
N ALA A 189 18.57 0.52 10.96
CA ALA A 189 19.70 0.70 10.04
C ALA A 189 19.56 1.97 9.17
N GLY A 190 18.41 2.64 9.19
CA GLY A 190 18.18 3.87 8.43
C GLY A 190 18.04 3.59 6.94
N VAL A 191 17.48 2.44 6.60
CA VAL A 191 17.28 1.96 5.22
C VAL A 191 15.81 2.06 4.80
N GLY A 192 14.97 2.65 5.65
CA GLY A 192 13.56 2.83 5.39
C GLY A 192 13.27 3.90 4.33
N VAL A 193 12.12 3.77 3.68
CA VAL A 193 11.56 4.72 2.72
C VAL A 193 10.11 5.02 3.08
N VAL A 194 9.77 6.31 3.09
CA VAL A 194 8.38 6.77 3.12
C VAL A 194 8.10 7.55 1.84
N ARG A 195 7.11 7.11 1.06
CA ARG A 195 6.72 7.72 -0.22
C ARG A 195 5.21 7.72 -0.40
N GLY A 196 4.73 8.58 -1.30
CA GLY A 196 3.33 8.63 -1.68
C GLY A 196 3.07 9.72 -2.71
N VAL A 197 1.80 10.05 -2.91
CA VAL A 197 1.36 11.13 -3.80
C VAL A 197 0.53 12.17 -3.05
N VAL A 198 0.63 13.41 -3.49
CA VAL A 198 -0.24 14.52 -3.09
C VAL A 198 -1.09 14.94 -4.27
N GLU A 199 -2.39 14.98 -4.07
CA GLU A 199 -3.34 15.28 -5.13
C GLU A 199 -4.46 16.20 -4.65
N THR A 200 -5.04 16.93 -5.60
CA THR A 200 -6.28 17.67 -5.43
C THR A 200 -7.43 16.83 -5.97
N LYS A 201 -8.49 16.66 -5.17
CA LYS A 201 -9.69 15.98 -5.62
C LYS A 201 -10.37 16.76 -6.74
N GLY A 202 -10.68 16.07 -7.84
CA GLY A 202 -11.45 16.60 -8.97
C GLY A 202 -12.67 15.75 -9.31
N THR A 203 -13.57 16.28 -10.13
CA THR A 203 -14.84 15.61 -10.51
C THR A 203 -14.64 14.43 -11.46
N HIS A 204 -13.58 14.45 -12.28
CA HIS A 204 -13.27 13.44 -13.29
C HIS A 204 -11.91 12.77 -13.07
N GLY A 205 -11.46 12.75 -11.81
CA GLY A 205 -10.14 12.28 -11.43
C GLY A 205 -9.41 13.29 -10.56
N ASN A 206 -8.47 12.79 -9.77
CA ASN A 206 -7.61 13.63 -8.98
C ASN A 206 -6.50 14.21 -9.84
N THR A 207 -6.06 15.42 -9.51
CA THR A 207 -4.94 16.08 -10.20
C THR A 207 -3.73 16.09 -9.29
N PRO A 208 -2.55 15.64 -9.77
CA PRO A 208 -1.28 15.81 -9.08
C PRO A 208 -1.05 17.22 -8.55
N LEU A 209 -0.53 17.34 -7.34
CA LEU A 209 -0.30 18.62 -6.69
C LEU A 209 1.13 18.74 -6.16
N ARG A 210 1.81 19.82 -6.54
CA ARG A 210 3.05 20.26 -5.89
C ARG A 210 2.72 20.90 -4.54
N ALA A 211 3.06 20.22 -3.46
CA ALA A 211 2.79 20.60 -2.09
C ALA A 211 4.04 20.43 -1.23
N ARG A 212 4.14 21.20 -0.15
CA ARG A 212 5.19 21.01 0.85
C ARG A 212 4.79 19.85 1.74
N VAL A 213 5.66 18.85 1.88
CA VAL A 213 5.40 17.61 2.61
C VAL A 213 6.40 17.49 3.76
N ARG A 214 5.91 17.22 4.98
CA ARG A 214 6.72 17.01 6.18
C ARG A 214 6.53 15.60 6.71
N LEU A 215 7.64 14.96 7.08
CA LEU A 215 7.67 13.68 7.77
C LEU A 215 7.88 13.93 9.26
N LEU A 216 6.96 13.46 10.08
CA LEU A 216 6.97 13.59 11.53
C LEU A 216 7.13 12.21 12.14
N ARG A 217 8.06 12.05 13.09
CA ARG A 217 8.16 10.82 13.88
C ARG A 217 7.07 10.81 14.93
N GLU A 218 6.30 9.73 15.03
CA GLU A 218 5.17 9.66 15.97
C GLU A 218 5.59 9.54 17.43
N ARG A 219 6.74 8.90 17.70
CA ARG A 219 7.26 8.69 19.06
C ARG A 219 7.34 9.98 19.88
N ASP A 220 7.77 11.07 19.26
CA ASP A 220 8.01 12.35 19.93
C ASP A 220 7.53 13.59 19.17
N GLY A 221 6.84 13.39 18.03
CA GLY A 221 6.30 14.48 17.21
C GLY A 221 7.38 15.29 16.47
N MET A 222 8.63 14.83 16.44
CA MET A 222 9.72 15.56 15.78
C MET A 222 9.52 15.58 14.26
N VAL A 223 9.60 16.78 13.66
CA VAL A 223 9.71 16.91 12.20
C VAL A 223 11.07 16.35 11.78
N TYR A 224 11.06 15.16 11.21
CA TYR A 224 12.26 14.44 10.81
C TYR A 224 12.83 14.99 9.50
N ARG A 225 11.97 15.18 8.49
CA ARG A 225 12.36 15.68 7.16
C ARG A 225 11.25 16.47 6.48
N GLU A 226 11.63 17.17 5.43
CA GLU A 226 10.72 17.93 4.59
C GLU A 226 11.15 17.83 3.12
N THR A 227 10.16 17.76 2.22
CA THR A 227 10.36 17.80 0.77
C THR A 227 9.19 18.49 0.07
N TRP A 228 9.31 18.66 -1.23
CA TRP A 228 8.20 19.04 -2.09
C TRP A 228 7.76 17.82 -2.91
N SER A 229 6.46 17.62 -3.07
CA SER A 229 5.96 16.69 -4.08
C SER A 229 6.21 17.23 -5.49
N ASP A 230 6.36 16.32 -6.45
CA ASP A 230 6.50 16.64 -7.86
C ASP A 230 5.21 17.26 -8.42
N ALA A 231 5.35 18.24 -9.33
CA ALA A 231 4.20 18.98 -9.86
C ALA A 231 3.36 18.19 -10.86
N ASN A 232 3.98 17.26 -11.59
CA ASN A 232 3.32 16.54 -12.68
C ASN A 232 2.76 15.19 -12.22
N THR A 233 3.36 14.59 -11.19
CA THR A 233 3.00 13.27 -10.67
C THR A 233 2.50 13.30 -9.23
N GLY A 234 2.72 14.40 -8.49
CA GLY A 234 2.32 14.50 -7.08
C GLY A 234 3.21 13.67 -6.15
N ALA A 235 4.19 12.95 -6.69
CA ALA A 235 5.02 12.03 -5.93
C ALA A 235 5.94 12.74 -4.95
N TYR A 236 6.06 12.22 -3.74
CA TYR A 236 7.07 12.60 -2.76
C TYR A 236 7.78 11.35 -2.22
N ARG A 237 9.02 11.54 -1.76
CA ARG A 237 9.85 10.45 -1.24
C ARG A 237 10.81 10.95 -0.16
N PHE A 238 10.93 10.18 0.91
CA PHE A 238 11.92 10.32 1.97
C PHE A 238 12.71 9.02 2.06
N ASP A 239 13.98 9.07 1.65
CA ASP A 239 14.90 7.94 1.73
C ASP A 239 15.66 7.91 3.05
N ASN A 240 16.25 6.77 3.38
CA ASN A 240 17.12 6.60 4.54
C ASN A 240 16.47 7.07 5.86
N VAL A 241 15.23 6.65 6.08
CA VAL A 241 14.49 6.86 7.33
C VAL A 241 14.62 5.63 8.21
N ASP A 242 14.40 5.78 9.52
CA ASP A 242 14.50 4.67 10.45
C ASP A 242 13.32 3.72 10.28
N GLU A 243 13.56 2.51 9.78
CA GLU A 243 12.54 1.50 9.50
C GLU A 243 11.84 0.93 10.73
N LEU A 244 12.39 1.16 11.94
CA LEU A 244 11.78 0.70 13.20
C LEU A 244 10.86 1.75 13.84
N GLU A 245 10.74 2.93 13.24
CA GLU A 245 9.89 4.02 13.72
C GLU A 245 8.60 4.13 12.90
N ILE A 246 7.57 4.71 13.52
CA ILE A 246 6.30 5.03 12.87
C ILE A 246 6.28 6.54 12.58
N TYR A 247 5.80 6.89 11.39
CA TYR A 247 5.76 8.27 10.94
C TYR A 247 4.36 8.73 10.54
N THR A 248 4.15 10.03 10.72
CA THR A 248 3.03 10.78 10.16
C THR A 248 3.55 11.71 9.07
N VAL A 249 2.90 11.75 7.91
CA VAL A 249 3.17 12.72 6.85
C VAL A 249 2.10 13.82 6.85
N LEU A 250 2.55 15.08 6.80
CA LEU A 250 1.70 16.26 6.64
C LEU A 250 1.98 16.94 5.28
N SER A 251 0.94 17.21 4.49
CA SER A 251 1.05 18.05 3.29
C SER A 251 0.36 19.39 3.46
N TYR A 252 0.96 20.45 2.92
CA TYR A 252 0.41 21.80 2.91
C TYR A 252 0.11 22.23 1.47
N HIS A 253 -1.14 22.60 1.21
CA HIS A 253 -1.54 23.12 -0.09
C HIS A 253 -0.71 24.38 -0.41
N PRO A 254 -0.13 24.49 -1.62
CA PRO A 254 0.80 25.58 -1.96
C PRO A 254 0.18 26.97 -1.81
N ALA A 255 -1.11 27.11 -2.15
CA ALA A 255 -1.85 28.37 -2.01
C ALA A 255 -2.44 28.61 -0.61
N ARG A 256 -2.31 27.65 0.32
CA ARG A 256 -2.85 27.69 1.71
C ARG A 256 -4.37 27.96 1.82
N ASP A 257 -5.08 27.85 0.73
CA ASP A 257 -6.55 27.88 0.60
C ASP A 257 -7.21 26.59 1.08
N ARG A 258 -6.44 25.51 1.26
CA ARG A 258 -6.92 24.23 1.79
C ARG A 258 -6.17 23.86 3.07
N ARG A 259 -6.87 23.17 3.98
CA ARG A 259 -6.30 22.66 5.24
C ARG A 259 -5.26 21.60 4.94
N ALA A 260 -4.21 21.53 5.77
CA ALA A 260 -3.22 20.47 5.66
C ALA A 260 -3.89 19.08 5.76
N VAL A 261 -3.39 18.13 4.98
CA VAL A 261 -3.86 16.74 4.99
C VAL A 261 -2.80 15.89 5.69
N VAL A 262 -3.26 14.87 6.42
CA VAL A 262 -2.42 13.99 7.23
C VAL A 262 -2.58 12.54 6.77
N ALA A 263 -1.46 11.81 6.75
CA ALA A 263 -1.41 10.36 6.65
C ALA A 263 -0.57 9.87 7.83
N ASP A 264 -1.20 9.18 8.77
CA ASP A 264 -0.63 8.69 10.03
C ASP A 264 -0.41 7.17 9.99
N GLY A 265 0.38 6.67 10.95
CA GLY A 265 0.66 5.24 11.11
C GLY A 265 1.53 4.63 10.00
N LEU A 266 2.39 5.43 9.36
CA LEU A 266 3.19 4.98 8.23
C LEU A 266 4.45 4.27 8.72
N MET A 267 4.55 2.98 8.40
CA MET A 267 5.75 2.18 8.61
C MET A 267 6.63 2.24 7.34
N PRO A 268 7.93 2.56 7.46
CA PRO A 268 8.79 2.65 6.28
C PRO A 268 9.00 1.30 5.58
N GLU A 269 9.09 1.34 4.25
CA GLU A 269 9.52 0.20 3.44
C GLU A 269 11.03 0.05 3.51
N VAL A 270 11.57 -1.16 3.68
CA VAL A 270 13.02 -1.42 3.70
C VAL A 270 13.57 -1.37 2.27
N LEU A 271 14.65 -0.61 2.05
CA LEU A 271 15.38 -0.62 0.77
C LEU A 271 16.04 -2.00 0.53
N PRO A 272 15.91 -2.58 -0.68
CA PRO A 272 16.61 -3.80 -1.05
C PRO A 272 18.13 -3.62 -1.17
#